data_AF-A0A0P4WE72-F1
#
_entry.id   AF-A0A0P4WE72-F1
#
_cell.length_a   1.000
_cell.length_b   1.000
_cell.length_c   1.000
_cell.angle_alpha   90.00
_cell.angle_beta   90.00
_cell.angle_gamma   90.00
#
_symmetry.space_group_name_H-M   'P 1'
#
loop_
_entity.id
_entity.type
_entity.pdbx_description
1 polymer ?
#
loop_
_entity_poly.entity_id
_entity_poly.type
_entity_poly.pdbx_seq_one_letter_code
_entity_poly.pdbx_strand_id
1 'polypeptide(L)'
;MDWDMRKRNGVTVNTGRSKPLFHTGLHRWIHKDTNPLCRYTVMEMGQRMGGLRSVLHNPPPPAPATPEQKARISLLPKNFDWRDVEGVNYVAPVRDQGGCGSCYVFASMAMIESRLRIKTNNQRQDVFSTQVRQGKS
;
A
#
# COMPACT_ATOMS: atom_id res chain seq x y z
N MET A 1 -36.65 5.97 -2.35
CA MET A 1 -35.56 5.71 -3.30
C MET A 1 -35.09 7.07 -3.74
N ASP A 2 -33.97 7.54 -3.23
CA ASP A 2 -33.45 8.87 -3.54
C ASP A 2 -32.01 8.69 -3.99
N TRP A 3 -31.76 8.94 -5.27
CA TRP A 3 -30.46 8.80 -5.91
C TRP A 3 -29.89 10.20 -6.09
N ASP A 4 -29.06 10.65 -5.15
CA ASP A 4 -28.30 11.89 -5.36
C ASP A 4 -27.18 11.62 -6.38
N MET A 5 -27.49 11.84 -7.66
CA MET A 5 -26.53 11.78 -8.75
C MET A 5 -25.65 13.03 -8.76
N ARG A 6 -24.55 13.03 -7.99
CA ARG A 6 -23.51 14.04 -8.20
C ARG A 6 -22.68 13.72 -9.45
N LYS A 7 -23.06 14.33 -10.57
CA LYS A 7 -22.22 14.37 -11.78
C LYS A 7 -20.97 15.21 -11.48
N ARG A 8 -19.78 14.64 -11.73
CA ARG A 8 -18.54 15.42 -11.83
C ARG A 8 -17.93 15.15 -13.20
N ASN A 9 -17.74 16.21 -14.00
CA ASN A 9 -17.10 16.18 -15.33
C ASN A 9 -17.69 15.16 -16.32
N GLY A 10 -19.02 15.00 -16.35
CA GLY A 10 -19.68 14.12 -17.32
C GLY A 10 -19.48 12.61 -17.11
N VAL A 11 -18.74 12.21 -16.06
CA VAL A 11 -18.59 10.80 -15.68
C VAL A 11 -19.60 10.47 -14.59
N THR A 12 -20.43 9.46 -14.85
CA THR A 12 -21.33 8.88 -13.85
C THR A 12 -20.48 8.08 -12.86
N VAL A 13 -20.09 8.70 -11.75
CA VAL A 13 -19.52 7.96 -10.61
C VAL A 13 -20.71 7.30 -9.91
N ASN A 14 -20.79 5.97 -9.98
CA ASN A 14 -21.84 5.23 -9.31
C ASN A 14 -21.55 5.27 -7.80
N THR A 15 -22.08 6.28 -7.10
CA THR A 15 -22.14 6.30 -5.64
C THR A 15 -23.25 5.35 -5.18
N GLY A 16 -23.09 4.07 -5.54
CA GLY A 16 -23.98 3.02 -5.08
C GLY A 16 -23.77 2.84 -3.58
N ARG A 17 -24.79 3.21 -2.80
CA ARG A 17 -24.98 2.72 -1.44
C ARG A 17 -25.20 1.20 -1.58
N SER A 18 -24.12 0.43 -1.60
CA SER A 18 -24.21 -1.03 -1.58
C SER A 18 -24.85 -1.42 -0.26
N LYS A 19 -26.13 -1.82 -0.31
CA LYS A 19 -26.71 -2.63 0.76
C LYS A 19 -25.80 -3.85 0.95
N PRO A 20 -25.56 -4.31 2.19
CA PRO A 20 -24.68 -5.45 2.43
C PRO A 20 -25.37 -6.71 1.94
N LEU A 21 -25.17 -7.05 0.68
CA LEU A 21 -25.67 -8.28 0.05
C LEU A 21 -24.58 -9.33 -0.08
N PHE A 22 -23.59 -9.34 0.81
CA PHE A 22 -22.61 -10.43 0.90
C PHE A 22 -22.15 -10.60 2.36
N HIS A 23 -23.06 -11.07 3.21
CA HIS A 23 -22.72 -11.59 4.55
C HIS A 23 -22.76 -13.13 4.51
N THR A 24 -21.96 -13.72 3.62
CA THR A 24 -21.54 -15.11 3.78
C THR A 24 -20.24 -15.07 4.59
N GLY A 25 -20.23 -15.72 5.75
CA GLY A 25 -19.14 -15.66 6.75
C GLY A 25 -17.80 -16.29 6.33
N LEU A 26 -17.36 -16.11 5.09
CA LEU A 26 -16.14 -16.68 4.52
C LEU A 26 -15.03 -15.66 4.25
N HIS A 27 -15.28 -14.37 4.43
CA HIS A 27 -14.31 -13.32 4.08
C HIS A 27 -13.71 -12.67 5.34
N ARG A 28 -12.40 -12.85 5.55
CA ARG A 28 -11.63 -12.26 6.66
C ARG A 28 -11.50 -10.73 6.57
N TRP A 29 -11.71 -10.15 5.39
CA TRP A 29 -11.55 -8.73 5.13
C TRP A 29 -12.90 -8.04 4.95
N ILE A 30 -13.13 -6.99 5.74
CA ILE A 30 -14.34 -6.16 5.68
C ILE A 30 -13.99 -4.85 4.97
N HIS A 31 -14.72 -4.54 3.90
CA HIS A 31 -14.65 -3.22 3.26
C HIS A 31 -15.38 -2.22 4.13
N LYS A 32 -14.71 -1.12 4.50
CA LYS A 32 -15.34 -0.05 5.27
C LYS A 32 -16.24 0.77 4.36
N ASP A 33 -17.48 0.98 4.77
CA ASP A 33 -18.51 1.72 4.01
C ASP A 33 -18.08 3.14 3.60
N THR A 34 -17.11 3.74 4.32
CA THR A 34 -16.51 5.04 4.00
C THR A 34 -15.13 4.90 3.34
N ASN A 35 -15.01 4.10 2.29
CA ASN A 35 -13.75 3.96 1.58
C ASN A 35 -13.46 5.22 0.73
N PRO A 36 -12.39 5.99 1.02
CA PRO A 36 -12.04 7.18 0.24
C PRO A 36 -11.66 6.86 -1.21
N LEU A 37 -11.54 5.59 -1.59
CA LEU A 37 -11.31 5.15 -2.96
C LEU A 37 -12.59 5.11 -3.80
N CYS A 38 -13.79 5.10 -3.19
CA CYS A 38 -15.08 5.05 -3.92
C CYS A 38 -15.32 6.25 -4.86
N ARG A 39 -14.51 7.30 -4.75
CA ARG A 39 -14.53 8.47 -5.65
C ARG A 39 -13.78 8.27 -6.97
N TYR A 40 -13.04 7.18 -7.12
CA TYR A 40 -12.23 6.91 -8.31
C TYR A 40 -12.91 5.87 -9.21
N THR A 41 -12.73 6.02 -10.51
CA THR A 41 -13.00 4.97 -11.50
C THR A 41 -12.01 3.81 -11.34
N VAL A 42 -12.34 2.65 -11.89
CA VAL A 42 -11.43 1.47 -11.90
C VAL A 42 -10.10 1.79 -12.58
N MET A 43 -10.12 2.61 -13.64
CA MET A 43 -8.89 3.03 -14.34
C MET A 43 -8.02 3.94 -13.47
N GLU A 44 -8.61 4.91 -12.78
CA GLU A 44 -7.89 5.77 -11.84
C GLU A 44 -7.34 4.98 -10.65
N MET A 45 -8.08 3.99 -10.15
CA MET A 45 -7.56 3.05 -9.15
C MET A 45 -6.35 2.29 -9.69
N GLY A 46 -6.41 1.81 -10.94
CA GLY A 46 -5.29 1.16 -11.62
C GLY A 46 -4.04 2.04 -11.69
N GLN A 47 -4.19 3.33 -12.00
CA GLN A 47 -3.07 4.29 -11.98
C GLN A 47 -2.48 4.47 -10.58
N ARG A 48 -3.32 4.56 -9.54
CA ARG A 48 -2.87 4.64 -8.14
C ARG A 48 -2.16 3.36 -7.67
N MET A 49 -2.46 2.21 -8.27
CA MET A 49 -1.82 0.92 -7.99
C MET A 49 -0.53 0.66 -8.78
N GLY A 50 0.01 1.65 -9.49
CA GLY A 50 1.25 1.50 -10.28
C GLY A 50 1.05 1.60 -11.80
N GLY A 51 -0.20 1.60 -12.27
CA GLY A 51 -0.56 1.67 -13.68
C GLY A 51 -0.43 0.33 -14.41
N LEU A 52 -0.84 0.29 -15.69
CA LEU A 52 -0.82 -0.96 -16.48
C LEU A 52 0.59 -1.51 -16.70
N ARG A 53 1.60 -0.64 -16.73
CA ARG A 53 3.01 -1.03 -16.98
C ARG A 53 3.67 -1.72 -15.78
N SER A 54 3.12 -1.60 -14.58
CA SER A 54 3.68 -2.29 -13.40
C SER A 54 3.20 -3.73 -13.23
N VAL A 55 2.24 -4.17 -14.05
CA VAL A 55 1.69 -5.53 -13.96
C VAL A 55 2.59 -6.52 -14.71
N LEU A 56 3.25 -7.40 -13.96
CA LEU A 56 3.94 -8.55 -14.51
C LEU A 56 2.95 -9.72 -14.63
N HIS A 57 2.55 -10.05 -15.86
CA HIS A 57 1.60 -11.15 -16.10
C HIS A 57 2.19 -12.52 -15.77
N ASN A 58 3.51 -12.68 -15.92
CA ASN A 58 4.24 -13.91 -15.63
C ASN A 58 5.49 -13.59 -14.78
N PRO A 59 5.35 -13.38 -13.47
CA PRO A 59 6.50 -13.16 -12.61
C PRO A 59 7.34 -14.45 -12.50
N PRO A 60 8.67 -14.36 -12.48
CA PRO A 60 9.51 -15.52 -12.19
C PRO A 60 9.21 -16.06 -10.78
N PRO A 61 9.32 -17.38 -10.55
CA PRO A 61 9.14 -17.92 -9.22
C PRO A 61 10.20 -17.36 -8.26
N PRO A 62 9.87 -17.16 -6.98
CA PRO A 62 10.85 -16.73 -5.99
C PRO A 62 11.95 -17.78 -5.84
N ALA A 63 13.18 -17.34 -5.57
CA ALA A 63 14.27 -18.24 -5.29
C ALA A 63 13.96 -19.11 -4.05
N PRO A 64 14.28 -20.42 -4.07
CA PRO A 64 14.06 -21.28 -2.93
C PRO A 64 14.96 -20.88 -1.76
N ALA A 65 14.43 -21.00 -0.54
CA ALA A 65 15.20 -20.70 0.67
C ALA A 65 16.23 -21.80 0.96
N THR A 66 17.47 -21.39 1.31
CA THR A 66 18.55 -22.30 1.71
C THR A 66 18.25 -22.94 3.07
N PRO A 67 18.86 -24.10 3.40
CA PRO A 67 18.72 -24.73 4.72
C PRO A 67 19.08 -23.78 5.88
N GLU A 68 20.11 -22.95 5.71
CA GLU A 68 20.57 -21.98 6.70
C GLU A 68 19.57 -20.83 6.87
N GLN A 69 18.89 -20.41 5.80
CA GLN A 69 17.79 -19.46 5.89
C GLN A 69 16.62 -20.04 6.68
N LYS A 70 16.25 -21.30 6.42
CA LYS A 70 15.18 -21.99 7.16
C LYS A 70 15.50 -22.11 8.65
N ALA A 71 16.74 -22.47 9.01
CA ALA A 71 17.18 -22.53 10.40
C ALA A 71 17.17 -21.16 11.10
N ARG A 72 17.45 -20.06 10.38
CA ARG A 72 17.35 -18.71 10.96
C ARG A 72 15.91 -18.27 11.17
N ILE A 73 14.99 -18.67 10.28
CA ILE A 73 13.57 -18.35 10.40
C ILE A 73 12.96 -18.96 11.66
N SER A 74 13.40 -20.16 12.09
CA SER A 74 12.87 -20.79 13.31
C SER A 74 13.25 -20.05 14.61
N LEU A 75 14.21 -19.12 14.55
CA LEU A 75 14.61 -18.29 15.68
C LEU A 75 13.82 -16.97 15.76
N LEU A 76 13.05 -16.63 14.72
CA LEU A 76 12.28 -15.40 14.68
C LEU A 76 10.99 -15.51 15.49
N PRO A 77 10.50 -14.41 16.08
CA PRO A 77 9.22 -14.40 16.76
C PRO A 77 8.07 -14.73 15.77
N LYS A 78 7.02 -15.38 16.29
CA LYS A 78 5.84 -15.76 15.49
C LYS A 78 5.10 -14.54 14.92
N ASN A 79 5.10 -13.43 15.65
CA ASN A 79 4.52 -12.17 15.25
C ASN A 79 5.56 -11.07 15.44
N PHE A 80 5.66 -10.15 14.48
CA PHE A 80 6.61 -9.05 14.53
C PHE A 80 6.04 -7.85 13.77
N ASP A 81 6.16 -6.65 14.34
CA ASP A 81 5.73 -5.41 13.72
C ASP A 81 6.78 -4.32 13.97
N TRP A 82 7.39 -3.77 12.90
CA TRP A 82 8.34 -2.67 13.02
C TRP A 82 7.74 -1.39 13.61
N ARG A 83 6.41 -1.29 13.65
CA ARG A 83 5.68 -0.19 14.30
C ARG A 83 5.60 -0.33 15.80
N ASP A 84 5.86 -1.53 16.32
CA ASP A 84 5.80 -1.86 17.74
C ASP A 84 6.88 -2.90 18.08
N VAL A 85 8.09 -2.38 18.27
CA VAL A 85 9.20 -3.14 18.84
C VAL A 85 9.37 -2.64 20.27
N GLU A 86 8.76 -3.35 21.22
CA GLU A 86 8.76 -2.99 22.65
C GLU A 86 8.18 -1.58 22.91
N GLY A 87 7.10 -1.22 22.22
CA GLY A 87 6.49 0.10 22.31
C GLY A 87 7.16 1.19 21.45
N VAL A 88 8.20 0.84 20.70
CA VAL A 88 8.93 1.78 19.83
C VAL A 88 8.58 1.56 18.36
N ASN A 89 8.19 2.65 17.68
CA ASN A 89 7.88 2.66 16.25
C ASN A 89 9.11 3.07 15.43
N TYR A 90 9.50 2.24 14.46
CA TYR A 90 10.61 2.49 13.54
C TYR A 90 10.15 2.82 12.11
N VAL A 91 8.85 2.83 11.83
CA VAL A 91 8.31 3.06 10.49
C VAL A 91 7.88 4.51 10.33
N ALA A 92 8.22 5.09 9.17
CA ALA A 92 7.79 6.45 8.83
C ALA A 92 6.25 6.55 8.66
N PRO A 93 5.67 7.76 8.80
CA PRO A 93 4.24 7.97 8.58
C PRO A 93 3.79 7.51 7.18
N VAL A 94 2.52 7.10 7.07
CA VAL A 94 1.92 6.72 5.78
C VAL A 94 1.83 7.95 4.87
N ARG A 95 2.18 7.78 3.58
CA ARG A 95 2.18 8.83 2.55
C ARG A 95 1.32 8.42 1.35
N ASP A 96 0.80 9.39 0.60
CA ASP A 96 0.02 9.16 -0.63
C ASP A 96 0.87 9.44 -1.88
N GLN A 97 1.03 8.43 -2.73
CA GLN A 97 1.75 8.52 -4.02
C GLN A 97 0.90 9.16 -5.14
N GLY A 98 -0.41 9.34 -4.92
CA GLY A 98 -1.33 9.78 -5.95
C GLY A 98 -1.39 8.83 -7.14
N GLY A 99 -1.67 9.38 -8.33
CA GLY A 99 -1.74 8.61 -9.59
C GLY A 99 -0.40 8.45 -10.33
N CYS A 100 0.74 8.74 -9.68
CA CYS A 100 2.05 8.83 -10.34
C CYS A 100 2.62 7.45 -10.75
N GLY A 101 2.18 6.36 -10.12
CA GLY A 101 2.83 5.06 -10.25
C GLY A 101 4.24 5.00 -9.63
N SER A 102 4.56 5.89 -8.69
CA SER A 102 5.86 5.98 -8.02
C SER A 102 6.01 5.04 -6.81
N CYS A 103 5.19 3.98 -6.71
CA CYS A 103 5.17 3.08 -5.55
C CYS A 103 6.55 2.51 -5.21
N TYR A 104 7.37 2.22 -6.22
CA TYR A 104 8.74 1.74 -6.04
C TYR A 104 9.61 2.74 -5.26
N VAL A 105 9.48 4.04 -5.53
CA VAL A 105 10.24 5.08 -4.79
C VAL A 105 9.75 5.22 -3.36
N PHE A 106 8.43 5.18 -3.16
CA PHE A 106 7.85 5.23 -1.81
C PHE A 106 8.30 4.02 -0.98
N ALA A 107 8.29 2.81 -1.57
CA ALA A 107 8.77 1.60 -0.93
C ALA A 107 10.27 1.67 -0.59
N SER A 108 11.11 2.11 -1.54
CA SER A 108 12.55 2.25 -1.33
C SER A 108 12.88 3.29 -0.25
N MET A 109 12.24 4.46 -0.28
CA MET A 109 12.49 5.50 0.73
C MET A 109 12.00 5.06 2.10
N ALA A 110 10.80 4.48 2.23
CA ALA A 110 10.29 4.00 3.52
C ALA A 110 11.21 2.94 4.16
N MET A 111 11.83 2.08 3.35
CA MET A 111 12.83 1.12 3.84
C MET A 111 14.09 1.83 4.36
N ILE A 112 14.60 2.83 3.64
CA ILE A 112 15.79 3.59 4.06
C ILE A 112 15.51 4.38 5.34
N GLU A 113 14.35 5.05 5.42
CA GLU A 113 13.90 5.76 6.62
C GLU A 113 13.84 4.82 7.84
N SER A 114 13.24 3.63 7.66
CA SER A 114 13.14 2.64 8.73
C SER A 114 14.50 2.11 9.15
N ARG A 115 15.39 1.81 8.19
CA ARG A 115 16.77 1.36 8.45
C ARG A 115 17.55 2.41 9.25
N LEU A 116 17.40 3.69 8.90
CA LEU A 116 18.06 4.80 9.59
C LEU A 116 17.56 4.92 11.03
N ARG A 117 16.25 4.84 11.23
CA ARG A 117 15.62 4.87 12.57
C ARG A 117 16.10 3.70 13.43
N ILE A 118 16.14 2.49 12.88
CA ILE A 118 16.67 1.31 13.59
C ILE A 118 18.14 1.51 13.97
N LYS A 119 18.98 1.92 13.01
CA LYS A 119 20.42 2.06 13.22
C LYS A 119 20.77 3.16 14.23
N THR A 120 19.96 4.22 14.28
CA THR A 120 20.21 5.39 15.14
C THR A 120 19.40 5.34 16.44
N ASN A 121 18.66 4.26 16.69
CA ASN A 121 17.69 4.17 17.79
C ASN A 121 16.78 5.41 17.84
N ASN A 122 16.17 5.74 16.70
CA ASN A 122 15.28 6.89 16.51
C ASN A 122 15.88 8.29 16.73
N GLN A 123 17.21 8.44 16.91
CA GLN A 123 17.85 9.77 16.96
C GLN A 123 17.74 10.52 15.63
N ARG A 124 17.62 9.79 14.51
CA ARG A 124 17.40 10.35 13.18
C ARG A 124 16.08 9.83 12.61
N GLN A 125 15.16 10.76 12.36
CA GLN A 125 13.83 10.47 11.81
C GLN A 125 13.57 11.22 10.49
N ASP A 126 14.63 11.43 9.72
CA ASP A 126 14.56 12.17 8.45
C ASP A 126 13.53 11.55 7.51
N VAL A 127 12.85 12.42 6.77
CA VAL A 127 11.91 12.03 5.71
C VAL A 127 12.58 12.31 4.39
N PHE A 128 12.87 11.25 3.62
CA PHE A 128 13.55 11.39 2.36
C PHE A 128 12.58 11.80 1.24
N SER A 129 13.13 12.46 0.22
CA SER A 129 12.37 12.89 -0.94
C SER A 129 11.92 11.68 -1.75
N THR A 130 10.61 11.62 -2.04
CA THR A 130 10.01 10.61 -2.90
C THR A 130 9.80 11.13 -4.33
N GLN A 131 10.34 12.31 -4.66
CA GLN A 131 10.15 12.93 -5.97
C GLN A 131 11.02 12.25 -7.02
N VAL A 132 10.38 11.68 -8.03
CA VAL A 132 11.06 11.24 -9.26
C VAL A 132 10.98 12.39 -10.26
N ARG A 133 12.11 12.72 -10.90
CA ARG A 133 12.09 13.59 -12.07
C ARG A 133 11.35 12.85 -13.18
N GLN A 134 10.06 13.15 -13.36
CA GLN A 134 9.33 12.70 -14.53
C GLN A 134 9.95 13.37 -15.76
N GLY A 135 10.81 12.65 -16.48
CA GLY A 135 11.15 13.04 -17.84
C GLY A 135 9.87 12.96 -18.65
N LYS A 136 9.32 14.10 -19.08
CA LYS A 136 8.34 14.13 -20.16
C LYS A 136 9.06 13.58 -21.39
N SER A 137 8.65 12.41 -21.87
CA SER A 137 8.98 11.93 -23.22
C SER A 137 8.16 12.71 -24.24
#